data_AF-A0A7H8NAE0-F1
#
_entry.id   AF-A0A7H8NAE0-F1
#
_cell.length_a   1.000
_cell.length_b   1.000
_cell.length_c   1.000
_cell.angle_alpha   90.00
_cell.angle_beta   90.00
_cell.angle_gamma   90.00
#
_symmetry.space_group_name_H-M   'P 1'
#
loop_
_entity.id
_entity.type
_entity.pdbx_description
1 polymer ?
#
loop_
_entity_poly.entity_id
_entity_poly.type
_entity_poly.pdbx_seq_one_letter_code
_entity_poly.pdbx_strand_id
1 'polypeptide(L)'
;MRYCERHEMHNCADCAPRASRAPHGSAPTSDWGGWPAAAIIVHASGKAHLPGCPHIDPADIRPPVYGWVPAPSPGAWRRLAPSHPLRAVQGNTERTAVSRCESCDATR
;
A
#
# COMPACT_ATOMS: atom_id res chain seq x y z
N MET A 1 19.66 16.45 -14.54
CA MET A 1 18.60 15.42 -14.43
C MET A 1 19.21 14.18 -13.81
N ARG A 2 18.85 13.83 -12.57
CA ARG A 2 19.42 12.66 -11.87
C ARG A 2 18.39 11.53 -11.90
N TYR A 3 18.71 10.46 -12.62
CA TYR A 3 17.96 9.21 -12.60
C TYR A 3 18.27 8.48 -11.29
N CYS A 4 17.24 8.03 -10.58
CA CYS A 4 17.41 7.23 -9.37
C CYS A 4 17.26 5.76 -9.74
N GLU A 5 18.36 5.03 -9.82
CA GLU A 5 18.38 3.58 -10.12
C GLU A 5 17.64 2.74 -9.08
N ARG A 6 17.55 3.21 -7.83
CA ARG A 6 16.83 2.49 -6.76
C ARG A 6 15.31 2.57 -6.87
N HIS A 7 14.79 3.62 -7.49
CA HIS A 7 13.35 3.84 -7.66
C HIS A 7 12.96 3.97 -9.14
N GLU A 8 13.90 3.61 -10.03
CA GLU A 8 13.85 3.65 -11.50
C GLU A 8 13.15 4.88 -12.11
N MET A 9 13.29 6.05 -11.47
CA MET A 9 12.59 7.29 -11.85
C MET A 9 13.53 8.50 -11.85
N HIS A 10 13.24 9.46 -12.74
CA HIS A 10 13.91 10.76 -12.75
C HIS A 10 13.36 11.70 -11.67
N ASN A 11 14.26 12.45 -11.01
CA ASN A 11 13.94 13.44 -9.97
C ASN A 11 13.21 12.84 -8.75
N CYS A 12 13.75 11.74 -8.22
CA CYS A 12 13.30 11.19 -6.95
C CYS A 12 13.43 12.23 -5.83
N ALA A 13 12.31 12.58 -5.20
CA ALA A 13 12.22 13.60 -4.14
C ALA A 13 13.06 13.22 -2.90
N ASP A 14 13.24 11.94 -2.65
CA ASP A 14 14.03 11.41 -1.53
C ASP A 14 15.54 11.58 -1.73
N CYS A 15 16.00 11.65 -2.99
CA CYS A 15 17.41 11.76 -3.36
C CYS A 15 17.85 13.20 -3.69
N ALA A 16 17.00 14.20 -3.47
CA ALA A 16 17.32 15.61 -3.72
C ALA A 16 18.29 16.19 -2.67
N PRO A 17 19.32 16.97 -3.06
CA PRO A 17 20.29 17.49 -2.10
C PRO A 17 19.69 18.56 -1.19
N ARG A 18 19.45 18.18 0.06
CA ARG A 18 19.49 18.88 1.38
C ARG A 18 19.31 20.41 1.49
N ALA A 19 18.70 21.10 0.54
CA ALA A 19 18.37 22.51 0.64
C ALA A 19 16.85 22.68 0.52
N SER A 20 16.14 22.37 1.62
CA SER A 20 14.81 22.90 2.00
C SER A 20 14.17 21.94 3.02
N ARG A 21 14.66 21.94 4.26
CA ARG A 21 13.81 21.50 5.38
C ARG A 21 12.89 22.67 5.72
N ALA A 22 11.76 22.76 5.04
CA ALA A 22 10.58 23.33 5.66
C ALA A 22 10.05 22.28 6.67
N PRO A 23 9.61 22.67 7.87
CA PRO A 23 8.79 21.77 8.68
C PRO A 23 7.47 21.64 7.92
N HIS A 24 7.34 20.57 7.13
CA HIS A 24 6.09 20.24 6.48
C HIS A 24 5.05 20.05 7.59
N GLY A 25 4.10 20.97 7.62
CA GLY A 25 2.93 20.90 8.47
C GLY A 25 2.30 19.53 8.35
N SER A 26 1.85 19.05 9.50
CA SER A 26 0.92 17.95 9.72
C SER A 26 0.33 17.43 8.41
N ALA A 27 0.89 16.32 7.90
CA ALA A 27 0.14 15.49 6.98
C ALA A 27 -1.24 15.26 7.60
N PRO A 28 -2.36 15.34 6.85
CA PRO A 28 -3.61 14.82 7.38
C PRO A 28 -3.25 13.41 7.82
N THR A 29 -3.41 13.10 9.10
CA THR A 29 -3.27 11.74 9.56
C THR A 29 -4.28 10.97 8.73
N SER A 30 -3.80 10.25 7.72
CA SER A 30 -4.60 9.35 6.90
C SER A 30 -5.46 8.57 7.89
N ASP A 31 -6.74 8.90 7.98
CA ASP A 31 -7.56 8.44 9.10
C ASP A 31 -7.89 6.97 8.85
N TRP A 32 -7.02 6.11 9.35
CA TRP A 32 -7.19 4.67 9.32
C TRP A 32 -8.14 4.21 10.43
N GLY A 33 -8.70 5.13 11.24
CA GLY A 33 -9.57 4.83 12.38
C GLY A 33 -10.82 4.03 12.01
N GLY A 34 -11.32 4.20 10.77
CA GLY A 34 -12.44 3.42 10.23
C GLY A 34 -12.05 2.07 9.60
N TRP A 35 -10.76 1.76 9.45
CA TRP A 35 -10.30 0.55 8.77
C TRP A 35 -10.01 -0.59 9.75
N PRO A 36 -10.47 -1.82 9.49
CA PRO A 36 -10.12 -2.97 10.32
C PRO A 36 -8.61 -3.18 10.30
N ALA A 37 -7.95 -3.25 11.46
CA ALA A 37 -6.49 -3.38 11.55
C ALA A 37 -5.92 -4.67 10.92
N ALA A 38 -6.78 -5.68 10.74
CA ALA A 38 -6.46 -6.95 10.08
C ALA A 38 -6.78 -6.95 8.58
N ALA A 39 -7.38 -5.88 8.04
CA ALA A 39 -7.74 -5.81 6.64
C ALA A 39 -6.51 -5.94 5.73
N ILE A 40 -6.71 -6.57 4.58
CA ILE A 40 -5.72 -6.55 3.50
C ILE A 40 -6.33 -5.82 2.31
N ILE A 41 -5.68 -4.74 1.90
CA ILE A 41 -6.09 -3.90 0.78
C ILE A 41 -5.38 -4.40 -0.48
N VAL A 42 -6.13 -4.55 -1.56
CA VAL A 42 -5.66 -5.11 -2.83
C VAL A 42 -5.68 -4.01 -3.88
N HIS A 43 -4.51 -3.64 -4.38
CA HIS A 43 -4.36 -2.63 -5.41
C HIS A 43 -4.46 -3.23 -6.82
N ALA A 44 -4.84 -2.41 -7.81
CA ALA A 44 -4.91 -2.79 -9.22
C ALA A 44 -3.60 -3.35 -9.78
N SER A 45 -2.45 -2.97 -9.22
CA SER A 45 -1.14 -3.51 -9.61
C SER A 45 -0.87 -4.94 -9.13
N GLY A 46 -1.82 -5.58 -8.43
CA GLY A 46 -1.63 -6.90 -7.85
C GLY A 46 -0.78 -6.92 -6.57
N LYS A 47 -0.62 -5.76 -5.92
CA LYS A 47 0.06 -5.64 -4.62
C LYS A 47 -0.96 -5.55 -3.48
N ALA A 48 -0.63 -6.21 -2.37
CA ALA A 48 -1.38 -6.15 -1.13
C ALA A 48 -0.75 -5.14 -0.16
N HIS A 49 -1.59 -4.35 0.49
CA HIS A 49 -1.24 -3.35 1.49
C HIS A 49 -1.99 -3.63 2.79
N LEU A 50 -1.45 -3.11 3.89
CA LEU A 50 -2.09 -3.12 5.20
C LEU A 50 -2.52 -1.69 5.58
N PRO A 51 -3.56 -1.53 6.42
CA PRO A 51 -3.89 -0.25 7.02
C PRO A 51 -2.67 0.38 7.70
N GLY A 52 -2.47 1.67 7.47
CA GLY A 52 -1.27 2.39 7.91
C GLY A 52 -0.11 2.39 6.91
N CYS A 53 -0.30 1.82 5.71
CA CYS A 53 0.71 1.86 4.66
C CYS A 53 0.95 3.30 4.18
N PRO A 54 2.21 3.78 4.13
CA PRO A 54 2.52 5.15 3.69
C PRO A 54 2.37 5.35 2.16
N HIS A 55 2.15 4.28 1.39
CA HIS A 55 2.06 4.32 -0.07
C HIS A 55 0.63 4.53 -0.60
N ILE A 56 -0.37 4.41 0.27
CA ILE A 56 -1.77 4.53 -0.12
C ILE A 56 -2.49 5.45 0.87
N ASP A 57 -3.41 6.25 0.35
CA ASP A 57 -4.28 7.06 1.17
C ASP A 57 -5.60 6.32 1.42
N PRO A 58 -6.08 6.20 2.67
CA PRO A 58 -7.34 5.55 2.99
C PRO A 58 -8.54 6.17 2.29
N ALA A 59 -8.52 7.47 1.97
CA ALA A 59 -9.58 8.15 1.23
C ALA A 59 -9.65 7.71 -0.24
N ASP A 60 -8.54 7.20 -0.80
CA ASP A 60 -8.46 6.72 -2.18
C ASP A 60 -8.79 5.22 -2.31
N ILE A 61 -9.01 4.51 -1.20
CA ILE A 61 -9.34 3.08 -1.22
C ILE A 61 -10.80 2.89 -1.64
N ARG A 62 -11.03 2.90 -2.94
CA ARG A 62 -12.34 2.70 -3.57
C ARG A 62 -12.22 1.96 -4.90
N PRO A 63 -13.29 1.28 -5.35
CA PRO A 63 -13.36 0.77 -6.71
C PRO A 63 -13.27 1.91 -7.74
N PRO A 64 -12.80 1.64 -8.97
CA PRO A 64 -12.38 0.33 -9.49
C PRO A 64 -10.92 -0.01 -9.13
N VAL A 65 -10.15 0.92 -8.57
CA VAL A 65 -8.71 0.77 -8.36
C VAL A 65 -8.40 -0.22 -7.24
N TYR A 66 -9.18 -0.18 -6.16
CA TYR A 66 -8.95 -0.99 -4.98
C TYR A 66 -10.07 -2.00 -4.72
N GLY A 67 -9.67 -3.16 -4.21
CA GLY A 67 -10.52 -4.08 -3.46
C GLY A 67 -9.89 -4.35 -2.09
N TRP A 68 -10.60 -5.01 -1.18
CA TRP A 68 -10.05 -5.37 0.12
C TRP A 68 -10.70 -6.62 0.71
N VAL A 69 -10.02 -7.17 1.72
CA VAL A 69 -10.49 -8.27 2.55
C VAL A 69 -10.49 -7.78 4.00
N PRO A 70 -11.65 -7.47 4.61
CA PRO A 70 -11.70 -6.85 5.94
C PRO A 70 -11.31 -7.80 7.07
N ALA A 71 -11.55 -9.10 6.89
CA ALA A 71 -11.26 -10.15 7.87
C ALA A 71 -10.63 -11.36 7.16
N PRO A 72 -9.34 -11.27 6.76
CA PRO A 72 -8.67 -12.36 6.08
C PRO A 72 -8.38 -13.51 7.05
N SER A 73 -8.30 -14.74 6.53
CA SER A 73 -7.92 -15.90 7.35
C SER A 73 -6.55 -15.68 8.02
N PRO A 74 -6.32 -16.21 9.24
CA PRO A 74 -5.03 -16.12 9.90
C PRO A 74 -3.89 -16.55 8.99
N GLY A 75 -2.84 -15.73 8.91
CA GLY A 75 -1.68 -15.97 8.04
C GLY A 75 -1.91 -15.74 6.55
N ALA A 76 -3.07 -15.24 6.11
CA ALA A 76 -3.30 -14.90 4.70
C ALA A 76 -2.26 -13.92 4.14
N TRP A 77 -1.85 -12.92 4.95
CA TRP A 77 -0.76 -12.02 4.60
C TRP A 77 0.54 -12.80 4.31
N ARG A 78 0.99 -13.65 5.23
CA ARG A 78 2.23 -14.43 5.09
C ARG A 78 2.21 -15.42 3.93
N ARG A 79 1.03 -15.95 3.59
CA ARG A 79 0.87 -16.89 2.46
C ARG A 79 0.81 -16.18 1.10
N LEU A 80 0.65 -14.86 1.09
CA LEU A 80 0.44 -14.09 -0.14
C LEU A 80 1.68 -14.16 -1.03
N ALA A 81 1.52 -14.87 -2.14
CA ALA A 81 2.55 -15.15 -3.13
C ALA A 81 1.87 -15.41 -4.49
N PRO A 82 2.61 -15.41 -5.61
CA PRO A 82 2.04 -15.70 -6.92
C PRO A 82 1.31 -17.05 -6.99
N SER A 83 1.78 -18.05 -6.25
CA SER A 83 1.14 -19.38 -6.16
C SER A 83 -0.11 -19.41 -5.25
N HIS A 84 -0.27 -18.41 -4.38
CA HIS A 84 -1.40 -18.30 -3.45
C HIS A 84 -1.92 -16.85 -3.46
N PRO A 85 -2.58 -16.44 -4.56
CA PRO A 85 -3.12 -15.10 -4.68
C PRO A 85 -4.23 -14.84 -3.66
N LEU A 86 -4.34 -13.59 -3.22
CA LEU A 86 -5.44 -13.11 -2.40
C LEU A 86 -6.41 -12.28 -3.23
N ARG A 87 -7.64 -12.77 -3.37
CA ARG A 87 -8.72 -12.06 -4.05
C ARG A 87 -9.48 -11.15 -3.08
N ALA A 88 -9.78 -9.93 -3.51
CA ALA A 88 -10.63 -9.02 -2.77
C ALA A 88 -12.07 -9.55 -2.65
N VAL A 89 -12.70 -9.32 -1.51
CA VAL A 89 -14.11 -9.70 -1.24
C VAL A 89 -15.03 -8.50 -1.09
N GLN A 90 -14.46 -7.29 -1.02
CA GLN A 90 -15.14 -6.01 -0.95
C GLN A 90 -14.45 -4.98 -1.87
N GLY A 91 -15.14 -3.88 -2.17
CA GLY A 91 -14.67 -2.90 -3.17
C GLY A 91 -14.73 -3.49 -4.57
N ASN A 92 -13.62 -3.42 -5.32
CA ASN A 92 -13.51 -4.16 -6.57
C ASN A 92 -13.08 -5.62 -6.32
N THR A 93 -14.04 -6.55 -6.39
CA THR A 93 -13.81 -7.99 -6.18
C THR A 93 -13.04 -8.67 -7.31
N GLU A 94 -12.84 -8.01 -8.45
CA GLU A 94 -11.98 -8.51 -9.53
C GLU A 94 -10.49 -8.34 -9.21
N ARG A 95 -10.16 -7.60 -8.14
CA ARG A 95 -8.78 -7.36 -7.73
C ARG A 95 -8.20 -8.56 -7.01
N THR A 96 -6.99 -8.92 -7.41
CA THR A 96 -6.23 -10.02 -6.85
C THR A 96 -4.80 -9.59 -6.59
N ALA A 97 -4.33 -9.76 -5.36
CA ALA A 97 -2.94 -9.51 -4.99
C ALA A 97 -2.13 -10.80 -5.03
N VAL A 98 -0.96 -10.73 -5.66
CA VAL A 98 0.02 -11.82 -5.78
C VAL A 98 1.31 -11.53 -5.03
N SER A 99 1.53 -10.27 -4.64
CA SER A 99 2.70 -9.86 -3.88
C SER A 99 2.35 -8.86 -2.79
N ARG A 100 3.19 -8.80 -1.76
CA ARG A 100 3.06 -7.91 -0.62
C ARG A 100 3.75 -6.59 -0.91
N CYS A 101 3.24 -5.51 -0.34
CA CYS A 101 3.98 -4.25 -0.26
C CYS A 101 5.19 -4.45 0.66
N GLU A 102 6.39 -4.16 0.16
CA GLU A 102 7.66 -4.39 0.87
C GLU A 102 7.72 -3.63 2.21
N SER A 103 7.29 -2.35 2.25
CA SER A 103 7.23 -1.59 3.50
C SER A 103 6.22 -2.16 4.50
N CYS A 104 5.09 -2.70 4.05
CA CYS A 104 4.15 -3.37 4.94
C CYS A 104 4.72 -4.68 5.47
N ASP A 105 5.49 -5.39 4.65
CA ASP A 105 6.10 -6.66 5.03
C ASP A 105 7.26 -6.49 6.02
N ALA A 106 8.06 -5.43 5.86
CA ALA A 106 9.15 -5.10 6.78
C ALA A 106 8.66 -4.69 8.19
N THR A 107 7.39 -4.33 8.33
CA THR A 107 6.81 -3.81 9.58
C THR A 107 5.95 -4.87 10.32
N ARG A 108 5.89 -6.12 9.85
CA ARG A 108 4.95 -7.15 10.32
C ARG A 108 5.57 -8.51 10.63
#